data_AF-A0A7C6XC63-F1
#
_entry.id   AF-A0A7C6XC63-F1
#
_cell.length_a   1.000
_cell.length_b   1.000
_cell.length_c   1.000
_cell.angle_alpha   90.00
_cell.angle_beta   90.00
_cell.angle_gamma   90.00
#
_symmetry.space_group_name_H-M   'P 1'
#
loop_
_entity.id
_entity.type
_entity.pdbx_description
1 polymer ?
#
loop_
_entity_poly.entity_id
_entity_poly.type
_entity_poly.pdbx_seq_one_letter_code
_entity_poly.pdbx_strand_id
1 'polypeptide(L)' 'MQTTRWLMIDGNEATATIAHRLSEVCAIYPITPASAMGEWADEWSAQGRTNLWGTVPHIVEMQSEGGAAGAVHG' A
#
# COMPACT_ATOMS: atom_id res chain seq x y z
N MET A 1 9.16 -22.32 12.35
CA MET A 1 8.36 -21.59 13.37
C MET A 1 8.24 -20.16 12.91
N GLN A 2 7.03 -19.62 12.72
CA GLN A 2 6.88 -18.19 12.43
C GLN A 2 7.12 -17.42 13.73
N THR A 3 8.14 -16.56 13.75
CA THR A 3 8.45 -15.72 14.90
C THR A 3 7.59 -14.47 14.83
N THR A 4 6.73 -14.26 15.83
CA THR A 4 6.03 -12.97 15.99
C THR A 4 7.05 -11.88 16.29
N ARG A 5 7.12 -10.87 15.43
CA ARG A 5 8.00 -9.70 15.61
C ARG A 5 7.18 -8.53 16.13
N TRP A 6 7.56 -8.00 17.28
CA TRP A 6 7.04 -6.74 17.80
C TRP A 6 7.73 -5.57 17.10
N LEU A 7 6.96 -4.55 16.74
CA LEU A 7 7.40 -3.37 16.00
C LEU A 7 6.86 -2.12 16.69
N MET A 8 7.65 -1.05 16.71
CA MET A 8 7.21 0.29 17.13
C MET A 8 6.99 1.12 15.87
N ILE A 9 5.75 1.17 15.42
CA ILE A 9 5.32 1.83 14.18
C ILE A 9 3.99 2.53 14.43
N ASP A 10 3.61 3.46 13.55
CA ASP A 10 2.28 4.07 13.61
C ASP A 10 1.20 3.20 12.94
N GLY A 11 -0.06 3.66 13.01
CA GLY A 11 -1.20 2.94 12.45
C GLY A 11 -1.22 2.90 10.91
N ASN A 12 -0.68 3.91 10.24
CA ASN A 12 -0.62 3.96 8.78
C ASN A 12 0.41 2.95 8.27
N GLU A 13 1.62 2.91 8.85
CA GLU A 13 2.65 1.93 8.48
C GLU A 13 2.17 0.50 8.76
N ALA A 14 1.50 0.27 9.90
CA ALA A 14 0.93 -1.03 10.23
C ALA A 14 -0.13 -1.48 9.21
N THR A 15 -1.03 -0.58 8.82
CA THR A 15 -2.11 -0.88 7.85
C THR A 15 -1.55 -1.07 6.44
N ALA A 16 -0.68 -0.17 5.99
CA ALA A 16 -0.01 -0.27 4.69
C ALA A 16 0.77 -1.57 4.57
N THR A 17 1.45 -2.02 5.63
CA THR A 17 2.21 -3.29 5.63
C THR A 17 1.34 -4.48 5.24
N ILE A 18 0.11 -4.54 5.75
CA ILE A 18 -0.82 -5.62 5.42
C ILE A 18 -1.44 -5.40 4.04
N ALA A 19 -1.85 -4.17 3.71
CA ALA A 19 -2.42 -3.83 2.42
C ALA A 19 -1.47 -4.15 1.25
N HIS A 20 -0.19 -3.74 1.35
CA HIS A 20 0.85 -4.01 0.35
C HIS A 20 1.07 -5.52 0.13
N ARG A 21 1.05 -6.30 1.21
CA ARG A 21 1.24 -7.75 1.14
C ARG A 21 0.07 -8.48 0.49
N LEU A 22 -1.13 -7.91 0.58
CA LEU A 22 -2.39 -8.51 0.12
C LEU A 22 -2.92 -7.86 -1.17
N SER A 23 -2.15 -7.02 -1.83
CA SER A 23 -2.60 -6.33 -3.05
C SER A 23 -1.62 -6.55 -4.20
N GLU A 24 -2.15 -6.73 -5.42
CA GLU A 24 -1.36 -6.71 -6.65
C GLU A 24 -1.38 -5.32 -7.31
N VAL A 25 -2.44 -4.54 -7.08
CA VAL A 25 -2.64 -3.19 -7.60
C VAL A 25 -3.18 -2.29 -6.49
N CYS A 26 -2.65 -1.06 -6.38
CA CYS A 26 -3.16 -0.03 -5.48
C CYS A 26 -3.34 1.28 -6.25
N ALA A 27 -4.59 1.69 -6.47
CA ALA A 27 -4.90 3.03 -6.96
C ALA A 27 -5.06 3.98 -5.76
N ILE A 28 -4.26 5.04 -5.71
CA ILE A 28 -4.16 5.94 -4.56
C ILE A 28 -4.46 7.38 -4.94
N TYR A 29 -4.81 8.18 -3.93
CA TYR A 29 -4.87 9.64 -4.01
C TYR A 29 -4.57 10.22 -2.62
N PRO A 30 -3.72 11.24 -2.49
CA PRO A 30 -3.30 11.76 -1.19
C PRO A 30 -4.42 12.58 -0.52
N ILE A 31 -4.76 12.20 0.72
CA ILE A 31 -5.62 12.99 1.61
C ILE A 31 -5.21 12.79 3.08
N THR A 32 -5.02 13.88 3.83
CA THR A 32 -4.71 13.82 5.26
C THR A 32 -5.89 13.22 6.04
N PRO A 33 -5.67 12.29 7.01
CA PRO A 33 -4.39 11.81 7.54
C PRO A 33 -3.88 10.48 6.91
N ALA A 34 -4.46 10.05 5.79
CA ALA A 34 -4.23 8.73 5.20
C ALA A 34 -3.07 8.67 4.20
N SER A 35 -2.56 9.81 3.71
CA SER A 35 -1.54 9.87 2.64
C SER A 35 -0.34 8.96 2.89
N ALA A 36 0.14 8.88 4.14
CA ALA A 36 1.29 8.06 4.51
C ALA A 36 1.11 6.57 4.16
N MET A 37 -0.12 6.03 4.13
CA MET A 37 -0.32 4.63 3.71
C MET A 37 0.03 4.41 2.24
N GLY A 38 -0.35 5.36 1.38
CA GLY A 38 -0.02 5.32 -0.05
C GLY A 38 1.47 5.51 -0.29
N GLU A 39 2.08 6.46 0.44
CA GLU A 39 3.52 6.74 0.36
C GLU A 39 4.37 5.53 0.77
N TRP A 40 4.02 4.83 1.86
CA TRP A 40 4.70 3.60 2.26
C TRP A 40 4.57 2.50 1.20
N ALA A 41 3.37 2.30 0.65
CA ALA A 41 3.15 1.30 -0.39
C ALA A 41 3.92 1.62 -1.69
N ASP A 42 3.98 2.89 -2.08
CA ASP A 42 4.76 3.37 -3.22
C ASP A 42 6.26 3.17 -3.01
N GLU A 43 6.80 3.60 -1.86
CA GLU A 43 8.21 3.45 -1.53
C GLU A 43 8.62 1.96 -1.52
N TRP A 44 7.83 1.10 -0.89
CA TRP A 44 8.12 -0.33 -0.86
C TRP A 44 8.05 -0.97 -2.25
N SER A 45 7.11 -0.54 -3.09
CA SER A 45 7.02 -1.02 -4.48
C SER A 45 8.22 -0.56 -5.30
N ALA A 46 8.64 0.70 -5.15
CA ALA A 46 9.85 1.24 -5.78
C ALA A 46 11.14 0.52 -5.33
N GLN A 47 11.17 0.05 -4.08
CA GLN A 47 12.25 -0.80 -3.54
C GLN A 47 12.17 -2.27 -4.00
N GLY A 48 11.16 -2.66 -4.79
CA GLY A 48 10.97 -4.01 -5.28
C GLY A 48 10.44 -4.98 -4.21
N ARG A 49 9.83 -4.49 -3.14
CA ARG A 49 9.27 -5.33 -2.08
C ARG A 49 8.04 -6.07 -2.61
N THR A 50 8.13 -7.39 -2.68
CA THR A 50 7.05 -8.23 -3.19
C THR A 50 5.91 -8.41 -2.17
N ASN A 51 4.71 -8.64 -2.69
CA ASN A 51 3.55 -9.11 -1.94
C ASN A 51 3.62 -10.63 -1.68
N LEU A 52 2.55 -11.20 -1.13
CA LEU A 52 2.48 -12.64 -0.81
C LEU A 52 2.47 -13.55 -2.04
N TRP A 53 2.20 -13.03 -3.24
CA TRP A 53 2.24 -13.77 -4.50
C TRP A 53 3.60 -13.69 -5.20
N GLY A 54 4.57 -12.98 -4.61
CA GLY A 54 5.90 -12.78 -5.20
C GLY A 54 5.92 -11.73 -6.31
N THR A 55 4.86 -10.95 -6.49
CA THR A 55 4.81 -9.81 -7.42
C THR A 55 5.02 -8.50 -6.66
N VAL A 56 5.57 -7.50 -7.33
CA VAL A 56 5.66 -6.14 -6.76
C VAL A 56 4.32 -5.45 -7.01
N PRO A 57 3.60 -4.98 -5.97
CA PRO A 57 2.35 -4.27 -6.18
C PRO A 57 2.52 -3.07 -7.11
N HIS A 58 1.56 -2.90 -8.02
CA HIS A 58 1.56 -1.77 -8.93
C HIS A 58 0.81 -0.59 -8.31
N ILE A 59 1.52 0.48 -7.98
CA ILE A 59 0.96 1.68 -7.34
C ILE A 59 0.68 2.73 -8.42
N VAL A 60 -0.51 3.33 -8.39
CA VAL A 60 -0.90 4.39 -9.33
C VAL A 60 -1.56 5.52 -8.59
N GLU A 61 -0.97 6.71 -8.65
CA GLU A 61 -1.62 7.92 -8.17
C GLU A 61 -2.62 8.43 -9.22
N MET A 62 -3.86 8.63 -8.79
CA MET A 62 -4.96 9.09 -9.64
C MET A 62 -5.15 10.60 -9.52
N GLN A 63 -6.05 11.17 -10.33
CA GLN A 63 -6.34 12.61 -10.30
C GLN A 63 -7.28 13.05 -9.16
N SER A 64 -7.99 12.11 -8.53
CA SER A 64 -8.87 12.32 -7.38
C SER A 64 -9.21 11.00 -6.71
N GLU A 65 -9.79 11.03 -5.51
CA GLU A 65 -10.33 9.83 -4.84
C GLU A 65 -11.43 9.16 -5.68
N GLY A 66 -12.21 9.95 -6.43
CA GLY A 66 -13.19 9.41 -7.37
C GLY A 66 -12.53 8.64 -8.52
N GLY A 67 -11.38 9.12 -9.00
CA GLY A 67 -10.54 8.41 -9.96
C GLY A 67 -9.97 7.11 -9.40
N ALA A 68 -9.46 7.15 -8.16
CA ALA A 68 -8.98 5.98 -7.44
C ALA A 68 -10.08 4.92 -7.25
N ALA A 69 -11.27 5.33 -6.82
CA ALA A 69 -12.41 4.43 -6.68
C ALA A 69 -12.82 3.78 -8.02
N GLY A 70 -12.81 4.55 -9.11
CA GLY A 70 -13.09 4.03 -10.45
C GLY A 70 -12.04 3.01 -10.91
N ALA A 71 -10.75 3.27 -10.64
CA ALA A 71 -9.67 2.34 -10.97
C ALA A 71 -9.70 1.07 -10.11
N VAL A 72 -10.06 1.15 -8.83
CA VAL A 72 -10.24 -0.04 -7.95
C VAL A 72 -11.45 -0.88 -8.37
N HIS A 73 -12.49 -0.26 -8.92
CA HIS A 73 -13.69 -0.97 -9.38
C HIS A 73 -13.44 -1.81 -10.64
N GLY A 74 -12.59 -1.33 -11.55
CA GLY A 74 -12.28 -1.97 -12.82
C GLY A 74 -11.33 -3.15 -12.68
#